data_AF-A0A9P0NL09-F1
#
_entry.id   AF-A0A9P0NL09-F1
#
_cell.length_a   1.000
_cell.length_b   1.000
_cell.length_c   1.000
_cell.angle_alpha   90.00
_cell.angle_beta   90.00
_cell.angle_gamma   90.00
#
_symmetry.space_group_name_H-M   'P 1'
#
loop_
_entity.id
_entity.type
_entity.pdbx_description
1 polymer ?
#
loop_
_entity_poly.entity_id
_entity_poly.type
_entity_poly.pdbx_seq_one_letter_code
_entity_poly.pdbx_strand_id
1 'polypeptide(L)'
;MYDEHLINKNLARDQKNIDKQRSINNLELCVAVFDLQRVLTTSQGEASSFYYKRKFAVYDFTAYDIIKKLGYYYMWNESEAKRGSNEIGTCLMKFMKYMTEKGVKEFCFYSDNCGGQN
;
A
#
# COMPACT_ATOMS: atom_id res chain seq x y z
N MET A 1 14.35 -13.88 19.59
CA MET A 1 13.16 -13.77 18.71
C MET A 1 12.27 -12.57 19.05
N TYR A 2 11.84 -12.37 20.31
CA TYR A 2 11.06 -11.16 20.69
C TYR A 2 11.90 -9.87 20.68
N ASP A 3 13.06 -9.86 21.32
CA ASP A 3 13.92 -8.67 21.39
C ASP A 3 14.44 -8.26 20.01
N GLU A 4 14.77 -9.25 19.18
CA GLU A 4 15.18 -9.05 17.78
C GLU A 4 14.07 -8.41 16.93
N HIS A 5 12.82 -8.86 17.10
CA HIS A 5 11.67 -8.23 16.44
C HIS A 5 11.52 -6.76 16.88
N LEU A 6 11.70 -6.46 18.17
CA LEU A 6 11.61 -5.10 18.69
C LEU A 6 12.73 -4.20 18.15
N ILE A 7 13.95 -4.72 18.08
CA ILE A 7 15.11 -4.04 17.48
C ILE A 7 14.83 -3.72 16.00
N ASN A 8 14.43 -4.71 15.21
CA ASN A 8 14.14 -4.52 13.78
C ASN A 8 13.01 -3.51 13.55
N LYS A 9 11.98 -3.55 14.39
CA LYS A 9 10.87 -2.58 14.36
C LYS A 9 11.35 -1.14 14.63
N ASN A 10 12.25 -0.95 15.59
CA ASN A 10 12.81 0.36 15.89
C ASN A 10 13.72 0.84 14.76
N LEU A 11 14.60 -0.03 14.26
CA LEU A 11 15.48 0.27 13.11
C LEU A 11 14.70 0.71 11.87
N ALA A 12 13.61 0.00 11.52
CA ALA A 12 12.78 0.37 10.39
C ALA A 12 12.10 1.74 10.57
N ARG A 13 11.69 2.07 11.81
CA ARG A 13 11.10 3.37 12.14
C ARG A 13 12.13 4.49 12.08
N ASP A 14 13.33 4.24 12.59
CA ASP A 14 14.43 5.21 12.58
C ASP A 14 14.88 5.49 11.15
N GLN A 15 15.04 4.45 10.31
CA GLN A 15 15.36 4.60 8.89
C GLN A 15 14.28 5.39 8.15
N LYS A 16 13.00 5.11 8.41
CA LYS A 16 11.89 5.88 7.84
C LYS A 16 11.96 7.36 8.22
N ASN A 17 12.33 7.67 9.46
CA ASN A 17 12.48 9.05 9.90
C ASN A 17 13.67 9.74 9.21
N ILE A 18 14.79 9.04 9.04
CA ILE A 18 15.95 9.55 8.31
C ILE A 18 15.59 9.87 6.86
N ASP A 19 14.94 8.93 6.15
CA ASP A 19 14.54 9.13 4.76
C ASP A 19 13.51 10.24 4.61
N LYS A 20 12.60 10.37 5.59
CA LYS A 20 11.66 11.49 5.65
C LYS A 20 12.40 12.83 5.76
N GLN A 21 13.43 12.94 6.59
CA GLN A 21 14.23 14.18 6.67
C GLN A 21 15.03 14.43 5.39
N ARG A 22 15.57 13.37 4.78
CA ARG A 22 16.32 13.46 3.52
C ARG A 22 15.44 13.96 2.37
N SER A 23 14.21 13.48 2.28
CA SER A 23 13.26 13.86 1.21
C SER A 23 12.67 15.26 1.38
N ILE A 24 12.69 15.85 2.57
CA ILE A 24 12.35 17.28 2.75
C ILE A 24 13.33 18.17 1.97
N ASN A 25 14.61 17.81 1.96
CA ASN A 25 15.67 18.57 1.29
C ASN A 25 15.93 18.13 -0.16
N ASN A 26 15.35 17.00 -0.59
CA ASN A 26 15.54 16.44 -1.93
C ASN A 26 14.19 16.09 -2.57
N LEU A 27 13.75 16.96 -3.50
CA LEU A 27 12.50 16.80 -4.24
C LEU A 27 12.52 15.61 -5.22
N GLU A 28 13.70 15.06 -5.54
CA GLU A 28 13.85 13.89 -6.41
C GLU A 28 13.67 12.56 -5.65
N LEU A 29 13.60 12.60 -4.32
CA LEU A 29 13.36 11.42 -3.47
C LEU A 29 11.89 11.35 -3.04
N CYS A 30 11.21 10.27 -3.42
CA CYS A 30 9.89 9.96 -2.90
C CYS A 30 9.98 8.92 -1.78
N VAL A 31 9.46 9.27 -0.62
CA VAL A 31 9.25 8.33 0.48
C VAL A 31 7.77 8.03 0.57
N ALA A 32 7.41 6.78 0.30
CA ALA A 32 6.03 6.35 0.27
C ALA A 32 5.79 5.17 1.22
N VAL A 33 4.65 5.20 1.91
CA VAL A 33 4.13 4.04 2.63
C VAL A 33 3.04 3.41 1.77
N PHE A 34 3.01 2.10 1.66
CA PHE A 34 1.89 1.43 1.00
C PHE A 34 1.29 0.36 1.90
N ASP A 35 0.01 0.09 1.67
CA ASP A 35 -0.73 -0.97 2.34
C ASP A 35 -1.85 -1.49 1.42
N LEU A 36 -2.21 -2.77 1.61
CA LEU A 36 -3.38 -3.37 1.00
C LEU A 36 -4.49 -3.42 2.04
N GLN A 37 -5.55 -2.65 1.82
CA GLN A 37 -6.67 -2.58 2.74
C GLN A 37 -7.41 -3.93 2.84
N ARG A 38 -8.20 -4.06 3.91
CA ARG A 38 -9.13 -5.18 4.09
C ARG A 38 -10.03 -5.35 2.87
N VAL A 39 -10.28 -6.59 2.48
CA VAL A 39 -11.17 -6.93 1.35
C VAL A 39 -12.55 -6.29 1.55
N LEU A 40 -12.93 -5.42 0.62
CA LEU A 40 -14.23 -4.79 0.59
C LEU A 40 -15.21 -5.76 -0.07
N THR A 41 -16.33 -6.04 0.59
CA THR A 41 -17.34 -6.94 0.06
C THR A 41 -18.51 -6.15 -0.51
N THR A 42 -18.72 -6.24 -1.82
CA THR A 42 -19.81 -5.53 -2.49
C THR A 42 -21.02 -6.42 -2.62
N SER A 43 -21.94 -6.25 -1.66
CA SER A 43 -23.40 -6.21 -1.87
C SER A 43 -24.04 -5.84 -0.53
N GLN A 44 -24.48 -4.59 -0.40
CA GLN A 44 -25.34 -4.17 0.69
C GLN A 44 -26.77 -4.58 0.31
N GLY A 45 -27.34 -5.52 1.05
CA GLY A 45 -28.72 -5.93 0.87
C GLY A 45 -29.28 -6.49 2.17
N GLU A 46 -30.42 -5.97 2.61
CA GLU A 46 -31.07 -6.34 3.88
C GLU A 46 -31.69 -7.75 3.89
N ALA A 47 -31.54 -8.51 2.82
CA ALA A 47 -32.19 -9.81 2.67
C ALA A 47 -31.34 -10.93 3.27
N SER A 48 -31.95 -11.75 4.12
CA SER A 48 -31.44 -13.04 4.65
C SER A 48 -30.87 -13.98 3.56
N SER A 49 -31.24 -13.76 2.30
CA SER A 49 -30.71 -14.47 1.12
C SER A 49 -29.22 -14.18 0.82
N PHE A 50 -28.64 -13.08 1.31
CA PHE A 50 -27.20 -12.80 1.17
C PHE A 50 -26.33 -13.66 2.07
N TYR A 51 -26.88 -14.25 3.14
CA TYR A 51 -26.14 -15.15 4.02
C TYR A 51 -25.58 -16.38 3.29
N TYR A 52 -26.28 -16.84 2.24
CA TYR A 52 -25.91 -18.02 1.46
C TYR A 52 -25.18 -17.70 0.14
N LYS A 53 -24.91 -16.42 -0.16
CA LYS A 53 -24.28 -16.00 -1.42
C LYS A 53 -22.83 -15.56 -1.19
N ARG A 54 -21.95 -15.88 -2.15
CA ARG A 54 -20.56 -15.42 -2.13
C ARG A 54 -20.54 -13.90 -2.29
N LYS A 55 -19.89 -13.21 -1.37
CA LYS A 55 -19.71 -11.76 -1.42
C LYS A 55 -18.70 -11.41 -2.51
N PHE A 56 -19.04 -10.43 -3.36
CA PHE A 56 -18.14 -9.96 -4.41
C PHE A 56 -16.97 -9.17 -3.80
N ALA A 57 -15.75 -9.65 -3.99
CA ALA A 57 -14.56 -9.05 -3.40
C ALA A 57 -14.01 -7.92 -4.27
N VAL A 58 -13.75 -6.79 -3.62
CA VAL A 58 -13.05 -5.62 -4.16
C VAL A 58 -11.81 -5.37 -3.31
N TYR A 59 -10.69 -5.14 -3.97
CA TYR A 59 -9.39 -4.90 -3.36
C TYR A 59 -9.03 -3.43 -3.53
N ASP A 60 -8.46 -2.83 -2.49
CA ASP A 60 -7.97 -1.45 -2.51
C ASP A 60 -6.51 -1.42 -2.04
N PHE A 61 -5.61 -1.04 -2.94
CA PHE A 61 -4.20 -0.82 -2.65
C PHE A 61 -3.93 0.67 -2.58
N THR A 62 -3.37 1.12 -1.46
CA THR A 62 -3.07 2.52 -1.22
C THR A 62 -1.56 2.75 -1.14
N ALA A 63 -1.05 3.68 -1.93
CA ALA A 63 0.31 4.22 -1.79
C ALA A 63 0.23 5.68 -1.35
N TYR A 64 0.89 6.02 -0.25
CA TYR A 64 0.86 7.33 0.37
C TYR A 64 2.24 7.99 0.37
N ASP A 65 2.38 9.10 -0.34
CA ASP A 65 3.59 9.94 -0.30
C ASP A 65 3.62 10.73 1.01
N ILE A 66 4.62 10.45 1.85
CA ILE A 66 4.74 11.04 3.19
C ILE A 66 4.99 12.55 3.12
N ILE A 67 5.73 13.03 2.12
CA ILE A 67 6.18 14.41 2.01
C ILE A 67 5.10 15.27 1.38
N LYS A 68 4.58 14.83 0.23
CA LYS A 68 3.51 15.55 -0.47
C LYS A 68 2.16 15.40 0.23
N LYS A 69 2.04 14.44 1.15
CA LYS A 69 0.79 14.08 1.86
C LYS A 69 -0.32 13.71 0.88
N LEU A 70 0.03 12.96 -0.17
CA LEU A 70 -0.88 12.53 -1.22
C LEU A 70 -1.07 11.02 -1.17
N GLY A 71 -2.33 10.59 -1.16
CA GLY A 71 -2.72 9.19 -1.30
C GLY A 71 -3.07 8.84 -2.73
N TYR A 72 -2.60 7.68 -3.19
CA TYR A 72 -2.87 7.10 -4.50
C TYR A 72 -3.55 5.76 -4.29
N TYR A 73 -4.76 5.62 -4.83
CA TYR A 73 -5.61 4.46 -4.64
C TYR A 73 -5.72 3.67 -5.93
N TYR A 74 -5.54 2.35 -5.82
CA TYR A 74 -5.64 1.41 -6.92
C TYR A 74 -6.66 0.35 -6.51
N MET A 75 -7.86 0.44 -7.09
CA MET A 75 -8.94 -0.49 -6.82
C MET A 75 -9.14 -1.43 -8.00
N TRP A 76 -9.40 -2.70 -7.71
CA TRP A 76 -9.82 -3.70 -8.69
C TRP A 76 -10.66 -4.77 -8.00
N ASN A 77 -11.43 -5.53 -8.77
CA ASN A 77 -12.29 -6.57 -8.25
C ASN A 77 -11.78 -7.99 -8.55
N GLU A 78 -12.37 -8.99 -7.89
CA GLU A 78 -12.00 -10.40 -8.06
C GLU A 78 -12.16 -10.97 -9.49
N SER A 79 -12.93 -10.29 -10.35
CA SER A 79 -13.07 -10.68 -11.76
C SER A 79 -11.93 -10.12 -12.63
N GLU A 80 -11.27 -9.05 -12.19
CA GLU A 80 -10.18 -8.41 -12.94
C GLU A 80 -8.83 -9.05 -12.61
N ALA A 81 -8.52 -9.21 -11.32
CA ALA A 81 -7.25 -9.78 -10.89
C ALA A 81 -7.33 -10.33 -9.46
N LYS A 82 -6.27 -11.04 -9.05
CA LYS A 82 -6.14 -11.54 -7.67
C LYS A 82 -5.52 -10.45 -6.80
N ARG A 83 -5.16 -10.78 -5.56
CA ARG A 83 -4.48 -9.86 -4.61
C ARG A 83 -3.04 -10.27 -4.32
N GLY A 84 -2.38 -10.87 -5.30
CA GLY A 84 -1.04 -11.40 -5.14
C GLY A 84 0.04 -10.33 -5.31
N SER A 85 1.29 -10.77 -5.18
CA SER A 85 2.46 -9.92 -5.35
C SER A 85 2.56 -9.30 -6.75
N ASN A 86 1.98 -9.95 -7.77
CA ASN A 86 1.98 -9.44 -9.14
C ASN A 86 1.09 -8.20 -9.29
N GLU A 87 -0.10 -8.22 -8.68
CA GLU A 87 -1.01 -7.08 -8.71
C GLU A 87 -0.46 -5.91 -7.88
N ILE A 88 0.11 -6.20 -6.70
CA ILE A 88 0.79 -5.18 -5.88
C ILE A 88 1.99 -4.59 -6.64
N GLY A 89 2.83 -5.42 -7.24
CA GLY A 89 3.97 -4.96 -8.05
C GLY A 89 3.55 -4.12 -9.25
N THR A 90 2.41 -4.45 -9.88
CA THR A 90 1.85 -3.64 -10.96
C THR A 90 1.38 -2.28 -10.46
N CYS A 91 0.73 -2.22 -9.29
CA CYS A 91 0.32 -0.95 -8.68
C CYS A 91 1.52 -0.08 -8.31
N LEU A 92 2.55 -0.67 -7.70
CA LEU A 92 3.82 0.02 -7.39
C LEU A 92 4.52 0.52 -8.66
N MET A 93 4.58 -0.29 -9.71
CA MET A 93 5.15 0.13 -10.99
C MET A 93 4.39 1.30 -11.61
N LYS A 94 3.04 1.28 -11.57
CA LYS A 94 2.20 2.40 -12.03
C LYS A 94 2.49 3.67 -11.22
N PHE A 95 2.58 3.53 -9.89
CA PHE A 95 2.94 4.63 -9.00
C PHE A 95 4.34 5.21 -9.31
N MET A 96 5.36 4.35 -9.46
CA MET A 96 6.72 4.78 -9.78
C MET A 96 6.78 5.52 -11.10
N LYS A 97 6.16 5.00 -12.17
CA LYS A 97 6.10 5.67 -13.47
C LYS A 97 5.49 7.06 -13.37
N TYR A 98 4.34 7.16 -12.70
CA TYR A 98 3.66 8.44 -12.48
C TYR A 98 4.52 9.45 -11.70
N MET A 99 5.27 8.98 -10.71
CA MET A 99 6.15 9.84 -9.92
C MET A 99 7.42 10.24 -10.68
N THR A 100 7.95 9.35 -11.53
CA THR A 100 9.08 9.67 -12.41
C THR A 100 8.72 10.73 -13.44
N GLU A 101 7.51 10.71 -14.00
CA GLU A 101 7.00 11.79 -14.85
C GLU A 101 6.97 13.15 -14.12
N LYS A 102 6.86 13.14 -12.79
CA LYS A 102 6.93 14.33 -11.93
C LYS A 102 8.36 14.67 -11.46
N GLY A 103 9.38 14.02 -11.99
CA GLY A 103 10.79 14.29 -11.70
C GLY A 103 11.40 13.51 -10.53
N VAL A 104 10.69 12.53 -9.96
CA VAL A 104 11.24 11.65 -8.91
C VAL A 104 12.20 10.62 -9.53
N LYS A 105 13.38 10.45 -8.92
CA LYS A 105 14.41 9.51 -9.36
C LYS A 105 14.70 8.42 -8.33
N GLU A 106 14.51 8.71 -7.06
CA GLU A 106 14.78 7.78 -5.97
C GLU A 106 13.49 7.47 -5.20
N PHE A 107 13.31 6.22 -4.82
CA PHE A 107 12.10 5.73 -4.14
C PHE A 107 12.49 4.94 -2.89
N CYS A 108 11.96 5.36 -1.74
CA CYS A 108 12.01 4.59 -0.50
C CYS A 108 10.60 4.15 -0.14
N PHE A 109 10.35 2.85 -0.19
CA PHE A 109 9.07 2.26 0.16
C PHE A 109 9.08 1.63 1.55
N TYR A 110 8.01 1.88 2.28
CA TYR A 110 7.76 1.27 3.58
C TYR A 110 6.40 0.57 3.56
N SER A 111 6.35 -0.65 4.06
CA SER A 111 5.11 -1.40 4.29
C SER A 111 5.19 -1.94 5.71
N ASP A 112 4.08 -1.96 6.43
CA ASP A 112 3.98 -2.96 7.49
C ASP A 112 3.86 -4.32 6.81
N ASN A 113 4.60 -5.32 7.29
CA ASN A 113 4.67 -6.65 6.67
C ASN A 113 3.38 -7.44 6.92
N CYS A 114 2.23 -6.77 6.79
CA CYS A 114 0.92 -7.33 6.99
C CYS A 114 0.59 -8.16 5.76
N GLY A 115 0.59 -9.49 5.91
CA GLY A 115 -0.01 -10.36 4.91
C GLY A 115 -1.47 -9.98 4.76
N GLY A 116 -1.98 -9.95 3.52
CA GLY A 116 -3.34 -9.49 3.21
C GLY A 116 -4.36 -10.05 4.20
N GLN A 117 -4.88 -9.17 5.06
CA GLN A 117 -5.80 -9.56 6.13
C GLN A 117 -7.12 -10.01 5.48
N ASN A 118 -7.55 -11.24 5.80
CA ASN A 118 -8.85 -11.78 5.38
C ASN A 118 -9.98 -11.17 6.20
#